data_AF-A0A957V7S2-F1
#
_entry.id   AF-A0A957V7S2-F1
#
_cell.length_a   1.000
_cell.length_b   1.000
_cell.length_c   1.000
_cell.angle_alpha   90.00
_cell.angle_beta   90.00
_cell.angle_gamma   90.00
#
_symmetry.space_group_name_H-M   'P 1'
#
loop_
_entity.id
_entity.type
_entity.pdbx_description
1 polymer ?
#
loop_
_entity_poly.entity_id
_entity_poly.type
_entity_poly.pdbx_seq_one_letter_code
_entity_poly.pdbx_strand_id
1 'polypeptide(L)'
;AAGLPARFATGFAPGSWDPNSQHWIVTEAEAHSWPEVYFTDAGWVAFEPTAGRPELARTGLARGAGSLAPPPVTVEPLADATFSFDRRWLWLVVPGVLLLAVATAGFRRWRLGREDPWQGLVTWGERLGRPLGTGDTVLEYGEDLAGYVSDFRQDEPELRRIVAREVVALSEDVSALHYAPDPARIGLRERITTRWRRLRHYLGRVKRR
;
A
#
# COMPACT_ATOMS: atom_id res chain seq x y z
N ALA A 1 23.17 -20.52 16.60
CA ALA A 1 23.89 -19.49 17.38
C ALA A 1 25.25 -20.05 17.80
N ALA A 2 26.30 -19.23 17.89
CA ALA A 2 27.68 -19.67 18.09
C ALA A 2 28.18 -19.67 19.55
N GLY A 3 27.32 -19.35 20.53
CA GLY A 3 27.68 -19.39 21.96
C GLY A 3 28.57 -18.23 22.45
N LEU A 4 28.86 -17.24 21.60
CA LEU A 4 29.63 -16.06 21.97
C LEU A 4 28.72 -15.01 22.65
N PRO A 5 29.14 -14.35 23.74
CA PRO A 5 28.41 -13.22 24.28
C PRO A 5 28.43 -12.06 23.29
N ALA A 6 27.24 -11.64 22.85
CA ALA A 6 27.08 -10.58 21.86
C ALA A 6 25.98 -9.59 22.30
N ARG A 7 26.12 -8.33 21.91
CA ARG A 7 25.12 -7.28 22.14
C ARG A 7 24.89 -6.44 20.89
N PHE A 8 23.76 -5.77 20.87
CA PHE A 8 23.38 -4.80 19.83
C PHE A 8 23.76 -3.39 20.28
N ALA A 9 24.46 -2.66 19.43
CA ALA A 9 24.79 -1.25 19.63
C ALA A 9 24.15 -0.39 18.53
N THR A 10 23.83 0.85 18.87
CA THR A 10 23.26 1.84 17.95
C THR A 10 23.90 3.20 18.23
N GLY A 11 24.00 4.02 17.19
CA GLY A 11 24.61 5.34 17.26
C GLY A 11 24.71 5.95 15.87
N PHE A 12 25.82 6.65 15.62
CA PHE A 12 26.09 7.26 14.32
C PHE A 12 27.43 6.77 13.79
N ALA A 13 27.48 6.45 12.50
CA ALA A 13 28.71 6.19 11.79
C ALA A 13 29.55 7.48 11.65
N PRO A 14 30.85 7.38 11.34
CA PRO A 14 31.65 8.56 11.01
C PRO A 14 31.00 9.34 9.87
N GLY A 15 30.76 10.63 10.09
CA GLY A 15 30.20 11.53 9.08
C GLY A 15 31.26 12.03 8.09
N SER A 16 31.06 13.23 7.57
CA SER A 16 31.99 13.85 6.60
C SER A 16 32.84 14.92 7.27
N TRP A 17 34.09 15.08 6.85
CA TRP A 17 34.95 16.16 7.30
C TRP A 17 34.69 17.43 6.48
N ASP A 18 34.39 18.55 7.14
CA ASP A 18 34.32 19.86 6.49
C ASP A 18 35.66 20.60 6.61
N PRO A 19 36.41 20.76 5.50
CA PRO A 19 37.70 21.45 5.52
C PRO A 19 37.57 22.96 5.76
N ASN A 20 36.42 23.59 5.49
CA ASN A 20 36.27 25.03 5.71
C ASN A 20 36.10 25.33 7.20
N SER A 21 35.29 24.51 7.87
CA SER A 21 34.93 24.71 9.27
C SER A 21 35.77 23.86 10.25
N GLN A 22 36.68 23.04 9.73
CA GLN A 22 37.61 22.19 10.47
C GLN A 22 36.93 21.29 11.51
N HIS A 23 35.78 20.70 11.16
CA HIS A 23 35.06 19.76 12.03
C HIS A 23 34.39 18.64 11.23
N TRP A 24 34.05 17.56 11.94
CA TRP A 24 33.24 16.48 11.40
C TRP A 24 31.76 16.84 11.48
N ILE A 25 31.05 16.69 10.36
CA ILE A 25 29.60 16.83 10.24
C ILE A 25 28.99 15.43 10.28
N VAL A 26 28.23 15.14 11.32
CA VAL A 26 27.46 13.90 11.51
C VAL A 26 25.98 14.27 11.56
N THR A 27 25.18 13.68 10.68
CA THR A 27 23.75 13.96 10.53
C THR A 27 22.91 12.72 10.84
N GLU A 28 21.58 12.86 10.79
CA GLU A 28 20.65 11.74 10.91
C GLU A 28 20.86 10.66 9.85
N ALA A 29 21.41 11.01 8.68
CA ALA A 29 21.72 10.05 7.63
C ALA A 29 22.82 9.05 8.04
N GLU A 30 23.65 9.40 9.02
CA GLU A 30 24.69 8.54 9.57
C GLU A 30 24.20 7.64 10.71
N ALA A 31 22.92 7.72 11.10
CA ALA A 31 22.36 6.84 12.12
C ALA A 31 22.55 5.36 11.71
N HIS A 32 23.14 4.57 12.60
CA HIS A 32 23.59 3.22 12.28
C HIS A 32 23.63 2.30 13.50
N SER A 33 23.58 0.99 13.26
CA SER A 33 23.67 -0.03 14.28
C SER A 33 24.67 -1.11 13.90
N TRP A 34 25.34 -1.66 14.91
CA TRP A 34 26.36 -2.69 14.75
C TRP A 34 26.32 -3.70 15.89
N PRO A 35 26.72 -4.96 15.65
CA PRO A 35 26.93 -5.94 16.71
C PRO A 35 28.28 -5.72 17.42
N GLU A 36 28.31 -6.04 18.71
CA GLU A 36 29.53 -6.16 19.48
C GLU A 36 29.64 -7.55 20.10
N VAL A 37 30.83 -8.14 20.08
CA VAL A 37 31.10 -9.47 20.64
C VAL A 37 32.17 -9.35 21.73
N TYR A 38 31.96 -10.05 22.85
CA TYR A 38 32.89 -10.03 23.97
C TYR A 38 33.99 -11.08 23.81
N PHE A 39 35.24 -10.66 24.01
CA PHE A 39 36.42 -11.53 24.07
C PHE A 39 37.16 -11.29 25.39
N THR A 40 37.66 -12.36 26.01
CA THR A 40 38.30 -12.29 27.35
C THR A 40 39.45 -11.29 27.43
N ASP A 41 40.30 -11.23 26.40
CA ASP A 41 41.50 -10.38 26.41
C ASP A 41 41.28 -8.98 25.81
N ALA A 42 40.17 -8.77 25.09
CA ALA A 42 39.90 -7.54 24.33
C ALA A 42 38.62 -6.80 24.75
N GLY A 43 37.78 -7.42 25.59
CA GLY A 43 36.48 -6.88 25.98
C GLY A 43 35.48 -6.90 24.82
N TRP A 44 34.60 -5.89 24.77
CA TRP A 44 33.61 -5.72 23.70
C TRP A 44 34.26 -5.20 22.42
N VAL A 45 34.19 -5.99 21.36
CA VAL A 45 34.72 -5.65 20.03
C VAL A 45 33.56 -5.42 19.07
N ALA A 46 33.52 -4.25 18.46
CA ALA A 46 32.53 -3.88 17.45
C ALA A 46 32.91 -4.40 16.05
N PHE A 47 31.89 -4.87 15.30
CA PHE A 47 32.04 -5.40 13.94
C PHE A 47 31.07 -4.69 12.99
N GLU A 48 31.51 -4.43 11.75
CA GLU A 48 30.64 -3.94 10.68
C GLU A 48 30.32 -5.08 9.69
N PRO A 49 29.17 -5.76 9.79
CA PRO A 49 28.76 -6.80 8.84
C PRO A 49 28.12 -6.29 7.54
N THR A 50 27.76 -5.01 7.45
CA THR A 50 27.10 -4.41 6.29
C THR A 50 28.10 -4.26 5.14
N ALA A 51 27.87 -5.03 4.08
CA ALA A 51 28.70 -4.96 2.88
C ALA A 51 28.73 -3.53 2.30
N GLY A 52 29.92 -3.05 1.94
CA GLY A 52 30.11 -1.75 1.31
C GLY A 52 30.28 -0.56 2.27
N ARG A 53 30.29 -0.79 3.58
CA ARG A 53 30.62 0.23 4.59
C ARG A 53 32.07 0.08 5.10
N PRO A 54 32.73 1.19 5.48
CA PRO A 54 34.06 1.13 6.06
C PRO A 54 34.04 0.50 7.47
N GLU A 55 35.15 -0.12 7.87
CA GLU A 55 35.30 -0.66 9.24
C GLU A 55 35.14 0.47 10.27
N LEU A 56 34.53 0.15 11.41
CA LEU A 56 34.33 1.08 12.52
C LEU A 56 35.68 1.59 13.03
N ALA A 57 35.87 2.91 13.04
CA ALA A 57 37.08 3.54 13.56
C ALA A 57 37.18 3.35 15.09
N ARG A 58 38.15 2.54 15.55
CA ARG A 58 38.42 2.35 16.98
C ARG A 58 39.27 3.49 17.52
N THR A 59 38.64 4.50 18.12
CA THR A 59 39.34 5.61 18.80
C THR A 59 39.87 5.16 20.17
N GLY A 60 41.17 5.33 20.43
CA GLY A 60 41.77 5.13 21.77
C GLY A 60 42.64 3.88 21.95
N LEU A 61 42.78 3.01 20.94
CA LEU A 61 43.81 1.98 20.93
C LEU A 61 45.13 2.56 20.44
N ALA A 62 46.25 2.23 21.10
CA ALA A 62 47.57 2.62 20.63
C ALA A 62 47.76 2.07 19.20
N ARG A 63 48.08 2.96 18.25
CA ARG A 63 48.48 2.59 16.88
C ARG A 63 49.89 1.98 16.98
N GLY A 64 49.98 0.77 17.53
CA GLY A 64 51.21 0.15 18.00
C GLY A 64 51.20 -1.34 17.77
N ALA A 65 51.39 -1.73 16.51
CA ALA A 65 52.16 -2.87 16.03
C ALA A 65 51.96 -2.89 14.52
N GLY A 66 53.04 -3.14 13.77
CA GLY A 66 53.04 -3.04 12.32
C GLY A 66 51.81 -3.69 11.70
N SER A 67 51.29 -3.05 10.65
CA SER A 67 50.46 -3.71 9.66
C SER A 67 51.25 -4.90 9.13
N LEU A 68 51.20 -6.04 9.85
CA LEU A 68 51.47 -7.33 9.25
C LEU A 68 50.47 -7.37 8.11
N ALA A 69 50.98 -7.24 6.88
CA ALA A 69 50.16 -7.46 5.70
C ALA A 69 49.35 -8.72 5.99
N PRO A 70 48.01 -8.66 5.95
CA PRO A 70 47.22 -9.86 6.16
C PRO A 70 47.81 -10.94 5.25
N PRO A 71 47.98 -12.19 5.73
CA PRO A 71 48.44 -13.25 4.86
C PRO A 71 47.61 -13.21 3.60
N PRO A 72 48.19 -13.42 2.39
CA PRO A 72 47.44 -13.34 1.15
C PRO A 72 46.23 -14.25 1.29
N VAL A 73 45.06 -13.64 1.49
CA VAL A 73 43.81 -14.36 1.54
C VAL A 73 43.54 -14.65 0.08
N THR A 74 43.73 -15.90 -0.32
CA THR A 74 43.23 -16.38 -1.60
C THR A 74 41.72 -16.23 -1.53
N VAL A 75 41.21 -15.10 -2.01
CA VAL A 75 39.77 -14.93 -2.22
C VAL A 75 39.47 -15.85 -3.39
N GLU A 76 38.97 -17.06 -3.11
CA GLU A 76 38.31 -17.81 -4.18
C GLU A 76 37.26 -16.85 -4.74
N PRO A 77 37.29 -16.54 -6.05
CA PRO A 77 36.22 -15.76 -6.65
C PRO A 77 34.94 -16.50 -6.29
N LEU A 78 34.05 -15.81 -5.58
CA LEU A 78 32.73 -16.34 -5.26
C LEU A 78 32.18 -16.83 -6.59
N ALA A 79 32.06 -18.15 -6.76
CA ALA A 79 31.64 -18.74 -8.02
C ALA A 79 30.46 -17.92 -8.50
N ASP A 80 30.57 -17.33 -9.70
CA ASP A 80 29.53 -16.47 -10.25
C ASP A 80 28.23 -17.22 -10.07
N ALA A 81 27.41 -16.75 -9.13
CA ALA A 81 26.16 -17.39 -8.81
C ALA A 81 25.23 -17.09 -9.97
N THR A 82 25.42 -17.81 -11.08
CA THR A 82 24.57 -17.70 -12.25
C THR A 82 23.24 -18.29 -11.82
N PHE A 83 22.29 -17.40 -11.55
CA PHE A 83 20.92 -17.79 -11.31
C PHE A 83 20.41 -18.49 -12.58
N SER A 84 20.32 -19.82 -12.53
CA SER A 84 19.76 -20.61 -13.61
C SER A 84 18.23 -20.59 -13.49
N PHE A 85 17.60 -19.78 -14.33
CA PHE A 85 16.13 -19.79 -14.45
C PHE A 85 15.71 -20.95 -15.35
N ASP A 86 15.27 -22.06 -14.76
CA ASP A 86 14.74 -23.18 -15.53
C ASP A 86 13.46 -22.75 -16.26
N ARG A 87 13.50 -22.81 -17.59
CA ARG A 87 12.40 -22.38 -18.47
C ARG A 87 11.10 -23.17 -18.25
N ARG A 88 11.17 -24.33 -17.57
CA ARG A 88 10.00 -25.08 -17.10
C ARG A 88 9.13 -24.30 -16.12
N TRP A 89 9.69 -23.32 -15.40
CA TRP A 89 8.92 -22.41 -14.53
C TRP A 89 7.95 -21.52 -15.32
N LEU A 90 8.21 -21.26 -16.62
CA LEU A 90 7.26 -20.49 -17.45
C LEU A 90 5.91 -21.20 -17.60
N TRP A 91 5.88 -22.53 -17.57
CA TRP A 91 4.63 -23.29 -17.60
C TRP A 91 3.80 -23.12 -16.31
N LEU A 92 4.40 -22.67 -15.20
CA LEU A 92 3.68 -22.33 -13.96
C LEU A 92 3.17 -20.88 -13.97
N VAL A 93 3.75 -20.01 -14.80
CA VAL A 93 3.29 -18.61 -14.92
C VAL A 93 1.88 -18.55 -15.51
N VAL A 94 1.59 -19.34 -16.55
CA VAL A 94 0.26 -19.36 -17.19
C VAL A 94 -0.87 -19.74 -16.20
N PRO A 95 -0.82 -20.88 -15.48
CA PRO A 95 -1.82 -21.22 -14.48
C PRO A 95 -1.80 -20.26 -13.28
N GLY A 96 -0.64 -19.72 -12.90
CA GLY A 96 -0.53 -18.71 -11.85
C GLY A 96 -1.26 -17.41 -12.19
N VAL A 97 -1.08 -16.91 -13.42
CA VAL A 97 -1.81 -15.74 -13.94
C VAL A 97 -3.31 -16.03 -14.05
N LEU A 98 -3.69 -17.23 -14.49
CA LEU A 98 -5.10 -17.63 -14.57
C LEU A 98 -5.74 -17.71 -13.17
N LEU A 99 -5.06 -18.31 -12.19
CA LEU A 99 -5.49 -18.34 -10.79
C LEU A 99 -5.63 -16.93 -10.21
N LEU A 100 -4.65 -16.05 -10.47
CA LEU A 100 -4.72 -14.65 -10.04
C LEU A 100 -5.90 -13.90 -10.69
N ALA A 101 -6.16 -14.13 -11.98
CA ALA A 101 -7.30 -13.55 -12.69
C ALA A 101 -8.64 -14.04 -12.11
N VAL A 102 -8.74 -15.34 -11.81
CA VAL A 102 -9.93 -15.93 -11.17
C VAL A 102 -10.10 -15.39 -9.75
N ALA A 103 -9.02 -15.34 -8.96
CA ALA A 103 -9.04 -14.82 -7.60
C ALA A 103 -9.43 -13.33 -7.57
N THR A 104 -8.89 -12.52 -8.48
CA THR A 104 -9.26 -11.10 -8.60
C THR A 104 -10.70 -10.91 -9.09
N ALA A 105 -11.18 -11.71 -10.04
CA ALA A 105 -12.57 -11.69 -10.47
C ALA A 105 -13.52 -12.11 -9.33
N GLY A 106 -13.18 -13.17 -8.60
CA GLY A 106 -13.89 -13.65 -7.43
C GLY A 106 -13.91 -12.62 -6.31
N PHE A 107 -12.77 -12.02 -5.98
CA PHE A 107 -12.66 -10.95 -4.99
C PHE A 107 -13.47 -9.72 -5.39
N ARG A 108 -13.41 -9.30 -6.66
CA ARG A 108 -14.24 -8.21 -7.18
C ARG A 108 -15.73 -8.54 -7.04
N ARG A 109 -16.14 -9.78 -7.36
CA ARG A 109 -17.54 -10.24 -7.23
C ARG A 109 -17.99 -10.33 -5.76
N TRP A 110 -17.13 -10.80 -4.87
CA TRP A 110 -17.39 -10.88 -3.43
C TRP A 110 -17.49 -9.49 -2.81
N ARG A 111 -16.53 -8.61 -3.11
CA ARG A 111 -16.54 -7.21 -2.69
C ARG A 111 -17.82 -6.52 -3.16
N LEU A 112 -18.22 -6.78 -4.40
CA LEU A 112 -19.48 -6.30 -4.97
C LEU A 112 -20.74 -6.75 -4.23
N GLY A 113 -20.73 -7.94 -3.63
CA GLY A 113 -21.83 -8.43 -2.81
C GLY A 113 -21.85 -7.89 -1.38
N ARG A 114 -20.75 -7.27 -0.93
CA ARG A 114 -20.62 -6.71 0.43
C ARG A 114 -20.67 -5.19 0.49
N GLU A 115 -20.55 -4.50 -0.63
CA GLU A 115 -20.71 -3.04 -0.69
C GLU A 115 -22.17 -2.67 -0.40
N ASP A 116 -22.38 -1.82 0.59
CA ASP A 116 -23.68 -1.20 0.85
C ASP A 116 -24.03 -0.30 -0.36
N PRO A 117 -25.13 -0.57 -1.09
CA PRO A 117 -25.58 0.23 -2.22
C PRO A 117 -25.64 1.73 -1.96
N TRP A 118 -26.05 2.12 -0.75
CA TRP A 118 -26.14 3.53 -0.36
C TRP A 118 -24.75 4.17 -0.24
N GLN A 119 -23.83 3.52 0.48
CA GLN A 119 -22.46 4.00 0.64
C GLN A 119 -21.72 4.10 -0.71
N GLY A 120 -22.00 3.16 -1.62
CA GLY A 120 -21.47 3.19 -2.97
C GLY A 120 -21.91 4.43 -3.75
N LEU A 121 -23.19 4.81 -3.63
CA LEU A 121 -23.73 6.01 -4.26
C LEU A 121 -23.13 7.28 -3.64
N VAL A 122 -23.05 7.37 -2.31
CA VAL A 122 -22.45 8.51 -1.60
C VAL A 122 -20.99 8.71 -2.01
N THR A 123 -20.19 7.63 -1.97
CA THR A 123 -18.77 7.67 -2.40
C THR A 123 -18.63 8.11 -3.86
N TRP A 124 -19.59 7.76 -4.73
CA TRP A 124 -19.57 8.19 -6.12
C TRP A 124 -19.93 9.68 -6.29
N GLY A 125 -20.92 10.18 -5.55
CA GLY A 125 -21.26 11.60 -5.52
C GLY A 125 -20.13 12.47 -4.99
N GLU A 126 -19.45 12.06 -3.91
CA GLU A 126 -18.26 12.72 -3.39
C GLU A 126 -17.17 12.85 -4.46
N ARG A 127 -16.93 11.77 -5.22
CA ARG A 127 -15.95 11.77 -6.32
C ARG A 127 -16.35 12.66 -7.50
N LEU A 128 -17.62 13.03 -7.61
CA LEU A 128 -18.13 13.97 -8.60
C LEU A 128 -18.17 15.43 -8.09
N GLY A 129 -17.77 15.67 -6.84
CA GLY A 129 -17.80 16.99 -6.22
C GLY A 129 -19.13 17.33 -5.54
N ARG A 130 -20.02 16.35 -5.34
CA ARG A 130 -21.27 16.49 -4.57
C ARG A 130 -21.24 15.58 -3.34
N PRO A 131 -20.59 16.00 -2.24
CA PRO A 131 -20.62 15.25 -0.99
C PRO A 131 -22.00 15.34 -0.32
N LEU A 132 -22.31 14.37 0.53
CA LEU A 132 -23.51 14.39 1.36
C LEU A 132 -23.45 15.55 2.37
N GLY A 133 -24.46 16.40 2.38
CA GLY A 133 -24.56 17.53 3.30
C GLY A 133 -24.82 17.10 4.74
N THR A 134 -24.42 17.95 5.68
CA THR A 134 -24.68 17.69 7.11
C THR A 134 -26.16 17.97 7.40
N GLY A 135 -26.96 16.92 7.51
CA GLY A 135 -28.40 17.01 7.74
C GLY A 135 -29.26 16.59 6.55
N ASP A 136 -28.64 16.31 5.40
CA ASP A 136 -29.37 15.81 4.23
C ASP A 136 -29.99 14.45 4.54
N THR A 137 -31.28 14.33 4.25
CA THR A 137 -31.94 13.04 4.21
C THR A 137 -31.50 12.26 2.96
N VAL A 138 -31.72 10.95 2.98
CA VAL A 138 -31.41 10.07 1.83
C VAL A 138 -32.12 10.55 0.56
N LEU A 139 -33.36 11.03 0.67
CA LEU A 139 -34.16 11.52 -0.46
C LEU A 139 -33.62 12.85 -0.99
N GLU A 140 -33.36 13.82 -0.11
CA GLU A 140 -32.84 15.13 -0.49
C GLU A 140 -31.50 15.03 -1.21
N TYR A 141 -30.58 14.20 -0.68
CA TYR A 141 -29.31 13.95 -1.36
C TYR A 141 -29.49 13.25 -2.71
N GLY A 142 -30.41 12.29 -2.78
CA GLY A 142 -30.72 11.59 -4.04
C GLY A 142 -31.23 12.53 -5.12
N GLU A 143 -32.13 13.45 -4.77
CA GLU A 143 -32.68 14.46 -5.69
C GLU A 143 -31.62 15.49 -6.10
N ASP A 144 -30.83 16.02 -5.16
CA ASP A 144 -29.75 16.98 -5.46
C ASP A 144 -28.69 16.35 -6.38
N LEU A 145 -28.25 15.12 -6.06
CA LEU A 145 -27.27 14.41 -6.87
C LEU A 145 -27.82 14.10 -8.27
N ALA A 146 -29.10 13.74 -8.39
CA ALA A 146 -29.73 13.51 -9.68
C ALA A 146 -29.86 14.79 -10.52
N GLY A 147 -30.17 15.93 -9.89
CA GLY A 147 -30.16 17.25 -10.52
C GLY A 147 -28.76 17.60 -11.01
N TYR A 148 -27.76 17.46 -10.15
CA TYR A 148 -26.37 17.71 -10.51
C TYR A 148 -25.91 16.85 -11.70
N VAL A 149 -26.20 15.55 -11.70
CA VAL A 149 -25.84 14.63 -12.80
C VAL A 149 -26.59 14.99 -14.09
N SER A 150 -27.81 15.48 -13.99
CA SER A 150 -28.59 15.93 -15.15
C SER A 150 -27.93 17.14 -15.83
N ASP A 151 -27.34 18.05 -15.06
CA ASP A 151 -26.66 19.25 -15.56
C ASP A 151 -25.18 19.03 -15.90
N PHE A 152 -24.60 17.92 -15.43
CA PHE A 152 -23.19 17.61 -15.58
C PHE A 152 -22.81 17.23 -17.02
N ARG A 153 -22.09 18.11 -17.74
CA ARG A 153 -21.45 17.88 -19.08
C ARG A 153 -22.44 17.54 -20.21
N GLN A 154 -22.39 18.27 -21.34
CA GLN A 154 -23.47 18.21 -22.35
C GLN A 154 -23.46 16.97 -23.26
N ASP A 155 -22.34 16.24 -23.36
CA ASP A 155 -22.08 15.31 -24.47
C ASP A 155 -22.98 14.05 -24.52
N GLU A 156 -23.66 13.66 -23.43
CA GLU A 156 -24.53 12.46 -23.39
C GLU A 156 -25.84 12.67 -22.61
N PRO A 157 -26.89 13.26 -23.20
CA PRO A 157 -28.14 13.59 -22.50
C PRO A 157 -28.97 12.38 -22.05
N GLU A 158 -28.98 11.28 -22.82
CA GLU A 158 -29.78 10.10 -22.46
C GLU A 158 -29.19 9.33 -21.28
N LEU A 159 -27.86 9.14 -21.26
CA LEU A 159 -27.17 8.46 -20.17
C LEU A 159 -27.40 9.18 -18.84
N ARG A 160 -27.31 10.52 -18.84
CA ARG A 160 -27.55 11.36 -17.66
C ARG A 160 -28.96 11.19 -17.11
N ARG A 161 -29.98 11.22 -17.97
CA ARG A 161 -31.38 10.99 -17.58
C ARG A 161 -31.60 9.61 -16.96
N ILE A 162 -30.95 8.58 -17.51
CA ILE A 162 -31.01 7.22 -16.95
C ILE A 162 -30.36 7.20 -15.56
N VAL A 163 -29.16 7.75 -15.43
CA VAL A 163 -28.43 7.77 -14.15
C VAL A 163 -29.20 8.57 -13.10
N ALA A 164 -29.63 9.80 -13.42
CA ALA A 164 -30.41 10.65 -12.52
C ALA A 164 -31.67 9.93 -12.01
N ARG A 165 -32.44 9.30 -12.92
CA ARG A 165 -33.62 8.51 -12.55
C ARG A 165 -33.30 7.35 -11.61
N GLU A 166 -32.24 6.61 -11.89
CA GLU A 166 -31.83 5.46 -11.09
C GLU A 166 -31.24 5.88 -9.73
N VAL A 167 -30.63 7.06 -9.62
CA VAL A 167 -30.17 7.67 -8.35
C VAL A 167 -31.36 8.01 -7.46
N VAL A 168 -32.37 8.70 -7.99
CA VAL A 168 -33.61 9.02 -7.25
C VAL A 168 -34.27 7.74 -6.78
N ALA A 169 -34.50 6.79 -7.71
CA ALA A 169 -35.18 5.55 -7.38
C ALA A 169 -34.40 4.73 -6.33
N LEU A 170 -33.06 4.68 -6.40
CA LEU A 170 -32.25 3.99 -5.39
C LEU A 170 -32.43 4.63 -4.01
N SER A 171 -32.43 5.96 -3.96
CA SER A 171 -32.60 6.73 -2.73
C SER A 171 -34.00 6.53 -2.12
N GLU A 172 -35.05 6.47 -2.95
CA GLU A 172 -36.41 6.12 -2.54
C GLU A 172 -36.49 4.72 -1.92
N ASP A 173 -35.93 3.70 -2.57
CA ASP A 173 -35.96 2.33 -2.02
C ASP A 173 -35.13 2.21 -0.72
N VAL A 174 -34.00 2.93 -0.61
CA VAL A 174 -33.19 2.97 0.62
C VAL A 174 -33.94 3.67 1.76
N SER A 175 -34.59 4.80 1.47
CA SER A 175 -35.45 5.49 2.43
C SER A 175 -36.61 4.59 2.87
N ALA A 176 -37.29 3.95 1.91
CA ALA A 176 -38.36 3.00 2.19
C ALA A 176 -37.89 1.82 3.05
N LEU A 177 -36.68 1.30 2.85
CA LEU A 177 -36.11 0.23 3.69
C LEU A 177 -36.00 0.64 5.16
N HIS A 178 -35.72 1.92 5.43
CA HIS A 178 -35.59 2.43 6.80
C HIS A 178 -36.94 2.44 7.54
N TYR A 179 -38.02 2.78 6.84
CA TYR A 179 -39.36 2.93 7.42
C TYR A 179 -40.29 1.73 7.21
N ALA A 180 -39.92 0.76 6.36
CA ALA A 180 -40.75 -0.39 6.04
C ALA A 180 -40.86 -1.40 7.20
N PRO A 181 -42.02 -2.09 7.35
CA PRO A 181 -42.18 -3.20 8.28
C PRO A 181 -41.36 -4.42 7.84
N ASP A 182 -40.93 -5.26 8.79
CA ASP A 182 -40.02 -6.40 8.56
C ASP A 182 -40.34 -7.31 7.36
N PRO A 183 -41.59 -7.74 7.10
CA PRO A 183 -41.88 -8.61 5.95
C PRO A 183 -41.62 -7.93 4.59
N ALA A 184 -41.72 -6.61 4.50
CA ALA A 184 -41.46 -5.87 3.27
C ALA A 184 -39.96 -5.59 3.03
N ARG A 185 -39.13 -5.68 4.08
CA ARG A 185 -37.69 -5.34 4.02
C ARG A 185 -36.89 -6.29 3.14
N ILE A 186 -37.27 -7.56 3.06
CA ILE A 186 -36.56 -8.57 2.24
C ILE A 186 -36.66 -8.19 0.76
N GLY A 187 -37.87 -7.94 0.25
CA GLY A 187 -38.08 -7.52 -1.13
C GLY A 187 -37.41 -6.18 -1.46
N LEU A 188 -37.42 -5.23 -0.52
CA LEU A 188 -36.71 -3.95 -0.66
C LEU A 188 -35.19 -4.14 -0.85
N ARG A 189 -34.55 -4.99 -0.03
CA ARG A 189 -33.11 -5.28 -0.16
C ARG A 189 -32.76 -5.89 -1.52
N GLU A 190 -33.60 -6.78 -2.04
CA GLU A 190 -33.40 -7.37 -3.37
C GLU A 190 -33.52 -6.33 -4.49
N ARG A 191 -34.50 -5.42 -4.38
CA ARG A 191 -34.65 -4.31 -5.35
C ARG A 191 -33.46 -3.37 -5.32
N ILE A 192 -33.03 -2.93 -4.12
CA ILE A 192 -31.87 -2.05 -3.94
C ILE A 192 -30.62 -2.69 -4.55
N THR A 193 -30.34 -3.96 -4.24
CA THR A 193 -29.13 -4.64 -4.76
C THR A 193 -29.17 -4.83 -6.28
N THR A 194 -30.35 -5.09 -6.85
CA THR A 194 -30.53 -5.22 -8.30
C THR A 194 -30.38 -3.87 -9.00
N ARG A 195 -30.98 -2.82 -8.44
CA ARG A 195 -30.87 -1.44 -8.92
C ARG A 195 -29.43 -0.95 -8.85
N TRP A 196 -28.73 -1.17 -7.75
CA TRP A 196 -27.32 -0.81 -7.60
C TRP A 196 -26.42 -1.47 -8.64
N ARG A 197 -26.60 -2.76 -8.90
CA ARG A 197 -25.86 -3.47 -9.96
C ARG A 197 -26.04 -2.83 -11.33
N ARG A 198 -27.27 -2.42 -11.65
CA ARG A 198 -27.59 -1.71 -12.90
C ARG A 198 -26.99 -0.30 -12.91
N LEU A 199 -27.23 0.49 -11.88
CA LEU A 199 -26.72 1.87 -11.74
C LEU A 199 -25.20 1.92 -11.90
N ARG A 200 -24.47 1.05 -11.20
CA ARG A 200 -23.00 1.01 -11.22
C ARG A 200 -22.40 0.81 -12.62
N HIS A 201 -23.08 0.05 -13.49
CA HIS A 201 -22.67 -0.12 -14.89
C HIS A 201 -22.71 1.21 -15.65
N TYR A 202 -23.67 2.08 -15.34
CA TYR A 202 -23.76 3.43 -15.90
C TYR A 202 -22.79 4.41 -15.23
N LEU A 203 -22.61 4.34 -13.90
CA LEU A 203 -21.69 5.24 -13.15
C LEU A 203 -20.24 5.17 -13.68
N GLY A 204 -19.78 3.99 -14.09
CA GLY A 204 -18.44 3.80 -14.66
C GLY A 204 -18.24 4.50 -16.01
N ARG A 205 -19.32 4.76 -16.76
CA ARG A 205 -19.29 5.49 -18.03
C ARG A 205 -19.30 7.00 -17.83
N VAL A 206 -19.97 7.48 -16.78
CA VAL A 206 -20.02 8.91 -16.42
C VAL A 206 -18.66 9.47 -15.95
N LYS A 207 -17.63 8.62 -15.74
CA LYS A 207 -16.35 9.02 -15.12
C LYS A 207 -15.09 8.81 -15.98
N ARG A 208 -15.19 8.66 -17.31
CA ARG A 208 -13.99 8.48 -18.15
C ARG A 208 -13.87 9.55 -19.25
N ARG A 209 -13.38 10.72 -18.87
CA ARG A 209 -12.26 11.45 -19.50
C ARG A 209 -11.95 12.69 -18.69
#